data_AF-A0A7V8SUZ8-F1
#
_entry.id   AF-A0A7V8SUZ8-F1
#
_cell.length_a   1.000
_cell.length_b   1.000
_cell.length_c   1.000
_cell.angle_alpha   90.00
_cell.angle_beta   90.00
_cell.angle_gamma   90.00
#
_symmetry.space_group_name_H-M   'P 1'
#
loop_
_entity.id
_entity.type
_entity.pdbx_description
1 polymer ?
#
loop_
_entity_poly.entity_id
_entity_poly.type
_entity_poly.pdbx_seq_one_letter_code
_entity_poly.pdbx_strand_id
1 'polypeptide(L)' 'ALANAFGIRAERITTRAEVAPGIRSAREAAETVLLDFRVEQEDSVYPMVPAGASLHEMIRRPHNPLVETASDA' A
#
# COMPACT_ATOMS: atom_id res chain seq x y z
N ALA A 1 3.21 18.54 1.04
CA ALA A 1 3.93 19.61 1.76
C ALA A 1 5.44 19.37 1.73
N LEU A 2 5.94 18.25 2.28
CA LEU A 2 7.39 17.97 2.37
C LEU A 2 8.09 17.88 1.01
N ALA A 3 7.63 17.02 0.10
CA ALA A 3 8.25 16.83 -1.21
C ALA A 3 8.32 18.13 -2.04
N ASN A 4 7.22 18.89 -2.07
CA ASN A 4 7.18 20.19 -2.77
C ASN A 4 8.21 21.19 -2.22
N ALA A 5 8.52 21.15 -0.91
CA ALA A 5 9.55 22.00 -0.32
C ALA A 5 10.97 21.66 -0.81
N PHE A 6 11.18 20.44 -1.30
CA PHE A 6 12.43 20.00 -1.95
C PHE A 6 12.36 20.11 -3.49
N GLY A 7 11.34 20.77 -4.05
CA GLY A 7 11.17 20.90 -5.50
C GLY A 7 10.75 19.61 -6.20
N ILE A 8 10.26 18.61 -5.44
CA ILE A 8 9.74 17.36 -5.99
C ILE A 8 8.23 17.47 -6.06
N ARG A 9 7.66 17.26 -7.25
CA ARG A 9 6.20 17.17 -7.43
C ARG A 9 5.66 16.02 -6.58
N ALA A 10 4.62 16.28 -5.80
CA ALA A 10 3.95 15.23 -5.04
C ALA A 10 2.42 15.26 -5.17
N GLU A 11 1.86 14.07 -5.25
CA GLU A 11 0.42 13.82 -5.33
C GLU A 11 0.01 12.82 -4.26
N ARG A 12 -1.16 13.04 -3.69
CA ARG A 12 -1.78 12.11 -2.74
C ARG A 12 -2.97 11.44 -3.42
N ILE A 13 -3.02 10.12 -3.31
CA ILE A 13 -4.06 9.27 -3.89
C ILE A 13 -4.83 8.66 -2.72
N THR A 14 -6.13 8.95 -2.63
CA THR A 14 -7.00 8.50 -1.54
C THR A 14 -8.12 7.58 -2.01
N THR A 15 -8.39 7.52 -3.31
CA THR A 15 -9.42 6.64 -3.87
C THR A 15 -8.85 5.65 -4.88
N ARG A 16 -9.51 4.49 -5.01
CA ARG A 16 -9.09 3.46 -6.00
C ARG A 16 -9.16 3.98 -7.44
N ALA A 17 -10.08 4.89 -7.75
CA ALA A 17 -10.25 5.45 -9.09
C ALA A 17 -9.06 6.33 -9.52
N GLU A 18 -8.36 6.95 -8.56
CA GLU A 18 -7.20 7.80 -8.80
C GLU A 18 -5.90 7.02 -9.07
N VAL A 19 -5.83 5.74 -8.69
CA VAL A 19 -4.60 4.94 -8.76
C VAL A 19 -4.05 4.86 -10.18
N ALA A 20 -4.86 4.41 -11.14
CA ALA A 20 -4.39 4.21 -12.50
C ALA A 20 -4.03 5.54 -13.20
N PRO A 21 -4.85 6.61 -13.12
CA PRO A 21 -4.47 7.94 -13.61
C PRO A 21 -3.20 8.49 -12.96
N GLY A 22 -3.05 8.39 -11.64
CA GLY A 22 -1.89 8.91 -10.92
C GLY A 22 -0.58 8.23 -11.31
N ILE A 23 -0.61 6.89 -11.43
CA ILE A 23 0.56 6.13 -11.91
C ILE A 23 0.92 6.50 -13.35
N ARG A 24 -0.07 6.68 -14.24
CA ARG A 24 0.19 7.09 -15.63
C ARG A 24 0.82 8.48 -15.68
N SER A 25 0.25 9.46 -14.98
CA SER A 25 0.77 10.82 -14.96
C SER A 25 2.21 10.88 -14.43
N ALA A 26 2.50 10.12 -13.36
CA ALA A 26 3.86 10.05 -12.80
C ALA A 26 4.88 9.40 -13.78
N ARG A 27 4.45 8.42 -14.59
CA ARG A 27 5.32 7.78 -15.59
C ARG A 27 5.57 8.62 -16.83
N GLU A 28 4.61 9.45 -17.20
CA GLU A 28 4.71 10.38 -18.35
C GLU A 28 5.48 11.65 -17.99
N ALA A 29 5.64 11.95 -16.71
CA ALA A 29 6.38 13.10 -16.23
C ALA A 29 7.89 12.96 -16.52
N ALA A 30 8.49 14.02 -17.05
CA ALA A 30 9.94 14.11 -17.25
C ALA A 30 10.71 14.49 -15.97
N GLU A 31 9.98 14.77 -14.88
CA GLU A 31 10.47 15.21 -13.58
C GLU A 31 10.28 14.12 -12.52
N THR A 32 10.95 14.27 -11.37
CA THR A 32 10.75 13.37 -10.23
C THR A 32 9.38 13.61 -9.60
N VAL A 33 8.62 12.53 -9.41
CA VAL A 33 7.29 12.55 -8.79
C VAL A 33 7.22 11.62 -7.59
N LEU A 34 6.64 12.11 -6.47
CA LEU A 34 6.30 11.31 -5.29
C LEU A 34 4.79 11.06 -5.24
N LEU A 35 4.38 9.80 -5.16
CA LEU A 35 2.99 9.40 -4.98
C LEU A 35 2.77 8.89 -3.55
N ASP A 36 1.84 9.51 -2.82
CA ASP A 36 1.43 9.15 -1.46
C ASP A 36 0.07 8.44 -1.52
N PHE A 37 0.08 7.10 -1.53
CA PHE A 37 -1.14 6.30 -1.51
C PHE A 37 -1.64 6.15 -0.07
N ARG A 38 -2.88 6.57 0.17
CA ARG A 38 -3.60 6.31 1.42
C ARG A 38 -4.41 5.04 1.24
N VAL A 39 -3.97 4.00 1.95
CA VAL A 39 -4.62 2.69 1.99
C VAL A 39 -5.17 2.43 3.38
N GLU A 40 -6.16 1.54 3.47
CA GLU A 40 -6.58 0.99 4.75
C GLU A 40 -5.40 0.25 5.39
N GLN A 41 -5.25 0.42 6.71
CA GLN A 41 -4.22 -0.29 7.46
C GLN A 41 -4.68 -1.74 7.63
N GLU A 42 -3.85 -2.69 7.21
CA GLU A 42 -4.02 -4.12 7.49
C GLU A 42 -2.79 -4.59 8.29
N ASP A 43 -2.99 -5.41 9.31
CA ASP A 43 -1.89 -5.95 10.12
C ASP A 43 -1.13 -7.10 9.44
N SER A 44 -1.79 -7.84 8.56
CA SER A 44 -1.29 -9.11 8.04
C SER A 44 -1.06 -9.09 6.53
N VAL A 45 0.11 -9.57 6.10
CA VAL A 45 0.44 -9.84 4.70
C VAL A 45 0.18 -11.30 4.38
N TYR A 46 -0.61 -11.55 3.32
CA TYR A 46 -1.00 -12.90 2.91
C TYR A 46 -0.57 -13.22 1.47
N PRO A 47 -0.28 -14.49 1.13
CA PRO A 47 -0.18 -15.61 2.06
C PRO A 47 1.13 -15.55 2.88
N MET A 48 1.15 -16.22 4.03
CA MET A 48 2.34 -16.30 4.89
C MET A 48 2.54 -17.75 5.39
N VAL A 49 3.79 -18.19 5.50
CA VAL A 49 4.16 -19.40 6.25
C VAL A 49 4.73 -18.93 7.60
N PRO A 50 4.16 -19.36 8.74
CA PRO A 50 4.69 -18.98 10.05
C PRO A 50 6.17 -19.35 10.22
N ALA A 51 6.88 -18.58 11.03
CA ALA A 51 8.29 -18.87 11.31
C ALA A 51 8.45 -20.30 11.87
N GLY A 52 9.28 -21.10 11.22
CA GLY A 52 9.53 -22.49 11.60
C GLY A 52 8.52 -23.53 11.09
N ALA A 53 7.46 -23.12 10.38
CA ALA A 53 6.47 -24.03 9.79
C ALA A 53 6.87 -24.51 8.39
N SER A 54 6.25 -25.60 7.95
CA SER A 54 6.42 -26.15 6.60
C SER A 54 5.56 -25.43 5.56
N LEU A 55 5.94 -25.49 4.28
CA LEU A 55 5.20 -24.83 3.20
C LEU A 55 3.71 -25.23 3.09
N HIS A 56 3.35 -26.45 3.48
CA HIS A 56 1.98 -26.94 3.43
C HIS A 56 1.09 -26.34 4.54
N GLU A 57 1.68 -25.67 5.53
CA GLU A 57 1.00 -25.00 6.65
C GLU A 57 0.77 -23.51 6.37
N MET A 58 0.78 -23.12 5.09
CA MET A 58 0.60 -21.73 4.66
C MET A 58 -0.77 -21.16 5.08
N ILE A 59 -0.73 -20.02 5.77
CA ILE A 59 -1.91 -19.23 6.10
C ILE A 59 -2.33 -18.42 4.86
N ARG A 60 -3.58 -18.59 4.46
CA ARG A 60 -4.22 -17.85 3.35
C ARG A 60 -5.06 -16.70 3.91
N ARG A 61 -5.29 -15.68 3.08
CA ARG A 61 -6.19 -14.57 3.45
C ARG A 61 -7.59 -15.12 3.76
N PRO A 62 -8.18 -14.82 4.92
CA PRO A 62 -9.53 -15.25 5.23
C PRO A 62 -10.55 -14.63 4.26
N HIS A 63 -11.62 -15.36 3.96
CA HIS A 63 -12.68 -14.89 3.04
C HIS A 63 -13.51 -13.74 3.60
N ASN A 64 -13.45 -13.51 4.91
CA ASN A 64 -14.05 -12.37 5.58
C ASN A 64 -12.92 -11.59 6.29
N PRO A 65 -12.54 -10.40 5.83
CA PRO A 65 -11.45 -9.64 6.42
C PRO A 65 -11.96 -9.05 7.74
N LEU A 66 -11.82 -9.80 8.83
CA LEU A 66 -11.68 -9.15 10.12
C LEU A 66 -10.36 -8.38 10.03
N VAL A 67 -10.47 -7.08 9.90
CA VAL A 67 -9.33 -6.17 9.86
C VAL A 67 -8.73 -6.19 11.26
N GLU A 68 -7.72 -7.03 11.46
CA GLU A 68 -6.82 -6.86 12.60
C GLU A 68 -6.06 -5.56 12.34
N THR A 69 -6.17 -4.64 13.31
CA THR A 69 -5.43 -3.38 13.35
C THR A 69 -4.45 -3.39 14.53
N ALA A 70 -3.34 -2.65 14.40
CA ALA A 70 -2.30 -2.57 15.43
C ALA A 70 -2.78 -2.14 16.84
N SER A 71 -4.04 -1.70 17.00
CA SER A 71 -4.70 -1.40 18.27
C SER A 71 -5.38 -2.61 18.95
N ASP A 72 -5.48 -3.76 18.30
CA ASP A 72 -6.21 -4.94 18.79
C ASP A 72 -5.31 -5.92 19.61
N ALA A 73 -4.08 -5.50 19.93
CA ALA A 73 -3.09 -6.25 20.69
C ALA A 73 -3.25 -6.13 22.23
#